data_AF-A0A7C1GUA7-F1
#
_entry.id   AF-A0A7C1GUA7-F1
#
_cell.length_a   1.000
_cell.length_b   1.000
_cell.length_c   1.000
_cell.angle_alpha   90.00
_cell.angle_beta   90.00
_cell.angle_gamma   90.00
#
_symmetry.space_group_name_H-M   'P 1'
#
loop_
_entity.id
_entity.type
_entity.pdbx_description
1 polymer ?
#
loop_
_entity_poly.entity_id
_entity_poly.type
_entity_poly.pdbx_seq_one_letter_code
_entity_poly.pdbx_strand_id
1 'polypeptide(L)'
;MKHMLIIAGLFLVALCAGCAHDRDAVRPAEELFQTATDLAARGRVEKATDAFMEVRTYHPGHELARQALLSLGDLHFDNELYDEALRYYGEYRLLFPTDPGAPYSLFRIGMCHFQQRLSFDLDQSQTVKAIETFETFLAAYPESPHAGEARERLTDARRLLAEHHLSIGRFYLRNKNPDAACRRFQQLRDQFSGLGLDSEIEQLIREACPR
;
A
#
# COMPACT_ATOMS: atom_id res chain seq x y z
N MET A 1 12.74 -74.92 -22.06
CA MET A 1 13.30 -74.43 -20.78
C MET A 1 14.31 -73.28 -20.94
N LYS A 2 15.17 -73.25 -21.98
CA LYS A 2 16.10 -72.11 -22.22
C LYS A 2 15.38 -70.79 -22.59
N HIS A 3 14.25 -70.84 -23.28
CA HIS A 3 13.46 -69.63 -23.61
C HIS A 3 12.67 -69.05 -22.43
N MET A 4 12.43 -69.83 -21.37
CA MET A 4 11.72 -69.37 -20.17
C MET A 4 12.64 -68.54 -19.23
N LEU A 5 13.96 -68.72 -19.36
CA LEU A 5 14.98 -67.93 -18.66
C LEU A 5 15.30 -66.59 -19.34
N ILE A 6 15.07 -66.47 -20.66
CA ILE A 6 15.34 -65.23 -21.40
C ILE A 6 14.23 -64.19 -21.19
N ILE A 7 12.97 -64.63 -21.06
CA ILE A 7 11.83 -63.73 -20.81
C ILE A 7 11.86 -63.15 -19.38
N ALA A 8 12.39 -63.91 -18.41
CA ALA A 8 12.59 -63.43 -17.03
C ALA A 8 13.71 -62.36 -16.93
N GLY A 9 14.73 -62.43 -17.80
CA GLY A 9 15.79 -61.41 -17.87
C GLY A 9 15.34 -60.10 -18.51
N LEU A 10 14.39 -60.15 -19.45
CA LEU A 10 13.88 -58.96 -20.15
C LEU A 10 12.88 -58.15 -19.31
N PHE A 11 12.22 -58.78 -18.33
CA PHE A 11 11.28 -58.11 -17.43
C PHE A 11 11.96 -57.39 -16.25
N LEU A 12 13.19 -57.78 -15.89
CA LEU A 12 13.94 -57.17 -14.79
C LEU A 12 14.62 -55.85 -15.20
N VAL A 13 14.87 -55.64 -16.50
CA VAL A 13 15.45 -54.38 -17.03
C VAL A 13 14.37 -53.30 -17.25
N ALA A 14 13.10 -53.68 -17.37
CA ALA A 14 11.99 -52.72 -17.51
C ALA A 14 11.61 -52.01 -16.20
N LEU A 15 12.12 -52.46 -15.04
CA LEU A 15 11.88 -51.84 -13.74
C LEU A 15 12.80 -50.65 -13.43
N CYS A 16 13.80 -50.36 -14.28
CA CYS A 16 14.68 -49.18 -14.12
C CYS A 16 14.31 -48.01 -15.05
N ALA A 17 13.23 -48.13 -15.83
CA ALA A 17 12.68 -47.02 -16.63
C ALA A 17 11.57 -46.24 -15.90
N GLY A 18 11.50 -46.37 -14.57
CA GLY A 18 10.78 -45.41 -13.74
C GLY A 18 11.57 -44.11 -13.75
N CYS A 19 11.17 -43.18 -14.61
CA CYS A 19 11.67 -41.82 -14.62
C CYS A 19 11.69 -41.28 -13.18
N ALA A 20 12.88 -41.18 -12.59
CA ALA A 20 13.13 -40.20 -11.55
C ALA A 20 13.00 -38.83 -12.24
N HIS A 21 11.75 -38.39 -12.41
CA HIS A 21 11.45 -37.02 -12.74
C HIS A 21 11.92 -36.23 -11.53
N ASP A 22 13.05 -35.54 -11.71
CA ASP A 22 13.65 -34.62 -10.77
C ASP A 22 12.65 -33.50 -10.50
N ARG A 23 11.65 -33.80 -9.66
CA ARG A 23 10.83 -32.81 -8.99
C ARG A 23 11.73 -32.29 -7.88
N ASP A 24 11.89 -30.97 -7.87
CA ASP A 24 12.53 -30.17 -6.81
C ASP A 24 13.90 -29.55 -7.18
N ALA A 25 14.20 -29.38 -8.47
CA ALA A 25 15.14 -28.32 -8.85
C ALA A 25 14.47 -26.96 -8.60
N VAL A 26 14.95 -26.23 -7.59
CA VAL A 26 14.52 -24.85 -7.32
C VAL A 26 14.73 -24.03 -8.59
N ARG A 27 13.64 -23.49 -9.15
CA ARG A 27 13.66 -22.67 -10.36
C ARG A 27 14.50 -21.40 -10.14
N PRO A 28 15.24 -20.90 -11.13
CA PRO A 28 15.99 -19.65 -11.02
C PRO A 28 15.11 -18.46 -10.60
N ALA A 29 15.69 -17.50 -9.89
CA ALA A 29 14.97 -16.32 -9.39
C ALA A 29 14.31 -15.52 -10.51
N GLU A 30 15.00 -15.37 -11.64
CA GLU A 30 14.53 -14.67 -12.84
C GLU A 30 13.29 -15.33 -13.42
N GLU A 31 13.29 -16.67 -13.48
CA GLU A 31 12.19 -17.45 -14.03
C GLU A 31 10.93 -17.36 -13.14
N LEU A 32 11.12 -17.46 -11.83
CA LEU A 32 10.05 -17.27 -10.84
C LEU A 32 9.48 -15.85 -10.90
N PHE A 33 10.35 -14.85 -10.94
CA PHE A 33 9.95 -13.44 -11.01
C PHE A 33 9.19 -13.13 -12.31
N GLN A 34 9.68 -13.64 -13.44
CA GLN A 34 8.98 -13.49 -14.73
C GLN A 34 7.60 -14.17 -14.69
N THR A 35 7.51 -15.36 -14.10
CA THR A 35 6.24 -16.07 -13.92
C THR A 35 5.26 -15.25 -13.09
N ALA A 36 5.72 -14.67 -11.97
CA ALA A 36 4.90 -13.81 -11.12
C ALA A 36 4.40 -12.57 -11.87
N THR A 37 5.28 -11.93 -12.64
CA THR A 37 4.96 -10.75 -13.47
C THR A 37 3.93 -11.08 -14.54
N ASP A 38 4.06 -12.21 -15.23
CA ASP A 38 3.10 -12.68 -16.24
C ASP A 38 1.72 -12.98 -15.63
N LEU A 39 1.70 -13.55 -14.42
CA LEU A 39 0.47 -13.82 -13.69
C LEU A 39 -0.20 -12.52 -13.24
N ALA A 40 0.58 -11.55 -12.74
CA ALA A 40 0.10 -10.24 -12.36
C ALA A 40 -0.53 -9.50 -13.55
N ALA A 41 0.14 -9.51 -14.71
CA ALA A 41 -0.36 -8.90 -15.95
C ALA A 41 -1.67 -9.53 -16.45
N ARG A 42 -1.95 -10.78 -16.07
CA ARG A 42 -3.21 -11.50 -16.39
C ARG A 42 -4.28 -11.35 -15.30
N GLY A 43 -4.07 -10.48 -14.30
CA GLY A 43 -4.98 -10.28 -13.17
C GLY A 43 -5.08 -11.48 -12.23
N ARG A 44 -4.12 -12.42 -12.27
CA ARG A 44 -4.12 -13.62 -11.42
C ARG A 44 -3.46 -13.31 -10.08
N VAL A 45 -4.06 -12.43 -9.29
CA VAL A 45 -3.49 -11.84 -8.06
C VAL A 45 -2.94 -12.90 -7.11
N GLU A 46 -3.75 -13.87 -6.67
CA GLU A 46 -3.29 -14.91 -5.73
C GLU A 46 -2.08 -15.70 -6.25
N LYS A 47 -2.13 -16.12 -7.52
CA LYS A 47 -1.03 -16.89 -8.13
C LYS A 47 0.23 -16.06 -8.31
N ALA A 48 0.08 -14.78 -8.64
CA ALA A 48 1.20 -13.86 -8.75
C ALA A 48 1.83 -13.62 -7.37
N THR A 49 1.01 -13.49 -6.33
CA THR A 49 1.46 -13.41 -4.94
C THR A 49 2.27 -14.64 -4.55
N ASP A 50 1.75 -15.84 -4.82
CA ASP A 50 2.47 -17.09 -4.54
C ASP A 50 3.83 -17.13 -5.25
N ALA A 51 3.86 -16.81 -6.54
CA ALA A 51 5.09 -16.83 -7.34
C ALA A 51 6.11 -15.76 -6.87
N PHE A 52 5.68 -14.54 -6.50
CA PHE A 52 6.58 -13.56 -5.90
C PHE A 52 7.10 -14.01 -4.52
N MET A 53 6.26 -14.66 -3.72
CA MET A 53 6.68 -15.24 -2.44
C MET A 53 7.67 -16.38 -2.62
N GLU A 54 7.54 -17.21 -3.65
CA GLU A 54 8.52 -18.24 -4.00
C GLU A 54 9.90 -17.64 -4.30
N VAL A 55 9.99 -16.51 -5.03
CA VAL A 55 11.26 -15.78 -5.24
C VAL A 55 11.91 -15.46 -3.90
N ARG A 56 11.13 -14.93 -2.95
CA ARG A 56 11.62 -14.52 -1.63
C ARG A 56 12.03 -15.70 -0.75
N THR A 57 11.27 -16.79 -0.80
CA THR A 57 11.51 -17.99 0.02
C THR A 57 12.72 -18.77 -0.48
N TYR A 58 12.82 -18.96 -1.80
CA TYR A 58 13.88 -19.79 -2.37
C TYR A 58 15.16 -19.02 -2.67
N HIS A 59 15.08 -17.70 -2.89
CA HIS A 59 16.24 -16.86 -3.25
C HIS A 59 16.37 -15.61 -2.36
N PRO A 60 16.36 -15.72 -1.01
CA PRO A 60 16.26 -14.57 -0.11
C PRO A 60 17.40 -13.54 -0.21
N GLY A 61 18.58 -13.95 -0.68
CA GLY A 61 19.74 -13.06 -0.89
C GLY A 61 19.80 -12.41 -2.27
N HIS A 62 18.90 -12.78 -3.19
CA HIS A 62 18.90 -12.28 -4.56
C HIS A 62 18.25 -10.89 -4.63
N GLU A 63 18.70 -10.04 -5.56
CA GLU A 63 18.10 -8.70 -5.74
C GLU A 63 16.60 -8.78 -6.09
N LEU A 64 16.21 -9.80 -6.84
CA LEU A 64 14.81 -10.06 -7.20
C LEU A 64 13.93 -10.42 -6.00
N ALA A 65 14.47 -10.95 -4.91
CA ALA A 65 13.67 -11.18 -3.70
C ALA A 65 13.25 -9.86 -3.04
N ARG A 66 14.14 -8.87 -3.05
CA ARG A 66 13.81 -7.51 -2.63
C ARG A 66 12.83 -6.86 -3.61
N GLN A 67 13.07 -6.96 -4.92
CA GLN A 67 12.15 -6.41 -5.92
C GLN A 67 10.75 -7.05 -5.84
N ALA A 68 10.67 -8.36 -5.60
CA ALA A 68 9.42 -9.09 -5.44
C ALA A 68 8.58 -8.54 -4.30
N LEU A 69 9.20 -8.04 -3.23
CA LEU A 69 8.49 -7.42 -2.12
C LEU A 69 7.83 -6.08 -2.50
N LEU A 70 8.48 -5.24 -3.32
CA LEU A 70 7.82 -4.07 -3.90
C LEU A 70 6.70 -4.48 -4.84
N SER A 71 6.96 -5.42 -5.74
CA SER A 71 5.98 -5.90 -6.71
C SER A 71 4.75 -6.53 -6.05
N LEU A 72 4.92 -7.16 -4.88
CA LEU A 72 3.81 -7.60 -4.05
C LEU A 72 2.99 -6.41 -3.53
N GLY A 73 3.63 -5.36 -3.03
CA GLY A 73 2.93 -4.13 -2.65
C GLY A 73 2.16 -3.51 -3.82
N ASP A 74 2.79 -3.43 -4.99
CA ASP A 74 2.20 -2.86 -6.21
C ASP A 74 0.99 -3.67 -6.66
N LEU A 75 1.16 -5.00 -6.77
CA LEU A 75 0.11 -5.93 -7.15
C LEU A 75 -1.14 -5.78 -6.27
N HIS A 76 -0.97 -5.70 -4.96
CA HIS A 76 -2.12 -5.59 -4.05
C HIS A 76 -2.75 -4.20 -4.12
N PHE A 77 -1.95 -3.14 -4.19
CA PHE A 77 -2.47 -1.78 -4.33
C PHE A 77 -3.28 -1.61 -5.62
N ASP A 78 -2.77 -2.11 -6.75
CA ASP A 78 -3.41 -1.99 -8.06
C ASP A 78 -4.72 -2.79 -8.15
N ASN A 79 -4.93 -3.71 -7.22
CA ASN A 79 -6.15 -4.48 -7.05
C ASN A 79 -6.99 -4.00 -5.85
N GLU A 80 -6.72 -2.79 -5.34
CA GLU A 80 -7.44 -2.15 -4.22
C GLU A 80 -7.36 -2.91 -2.88
N LEU A 81 -6.41 -3.86 -2.76
CA LEU A 81 -6.10 -4.63 -1.55
C LEU A 81 -5.10 -3.84 -0.69
N TYR A 82 -5.56 -2.70 -0.18
CA TYR A 82 -4.67 -1.70 0.44
C TYR A 82 -4.03 -2.18 1.75
N ASP A 83 -4.68 -3.05 2.51
CA ASP A 83 -4.13 -3.57 3.77
C ASP A 83 -2.98 -4.54 3.55
N GLU A 84 -3.10 -5.42 2.56
CA GLU A 84 -2.01 -6.29 2.11
C GLU A 84 -0.88 -5.46 1.51
N ALA A 85 -1.20 -4.44 0.71
CA ALA A 85 -0.21 -3.53 0.15
C ALA A 85 0.58 -2.81 1.26
N LEU A 86 -0.11 -2.28 2.29
CA LEU A 86 0.51 -1.66 3.46
C LEU A 86 1.50 -2.61 4.15
N ARG A 87 1.12 -3.89 4.30
CA ARG A 87 2.01 -4.89 4.90
C ARG A 87 3.29 -5.06 4.09
N TYR A 88 3.20 -5.19 2.77
CA TYR A 88 4.38 -5.40 1.93
C TYR A 88 5.28 -4.15 1.82
N TYR A 89 4.72 -2.95 1.64
CA TYR A 89 5.53 -1.72 1.63
C TYR A 89 6.16 -1.44 3.00
N GLY A 90 5.43 -1.71 4.08
CA GLY A 90 5.94 -1.60 5.45
C GLY A 90 7.10 -2.56 5.70
N GLU A 91 6.94 -3.82 5.29
CA GLU A 91 7.99 -4.84 5.36
C GLU A 91 9.22 -4.43 4.54
N TYR A 92 9.02 -3.90 3.32
CA TYR A 92 10.10 -3.43 2.47
C TYR A 92 10.93 -2.34 3.16
N ARG A 93 10.29 -1.31 3.70
CA ARG A 93 10.99 -0.24 4.42
C ARG A 93 11.71 -0.72 5.66
N LEU A 94 11.15 -1.70 6.36
CA LEU A 94 11.76 -2.27 7.56
C LEU A 94 13.04 -3.04 7.21
N LEU A 95 12.98 -3.87 6.16
CA LEU A 95 14.10 -4.72 5.75
C LEU A 95 15.16 -3.97 4.94
N PHE A 96 14.76 -2.93 4.19
CA PHE A 96 15.61 -2.24 3.22
C PHE A 96 15.55 -0.70 3.36
N PRO A 97 15.84 -0.12 4.54
CA PRO A 97 15.64 1.31 4.80
C PRO A 97 16.54 2.25 3.97
N THR A 98 17.66 1.75 3.44
CA THR A 98 18.61 2.52 2.62
C THR A 98 18.50 2.22 1.12
N ASP A 99 17.55 1.37 0.71
CA ASP A 99 17.38 1.02 -0.70
C ASP A 99 16.72 2.17 -1.48
N PRO A 100 17.07 2.39 -2.76
CA PRO A 100 16.38 3.35 -3.63
C PRO A 100 14.84 3.20 -3.68
N GLY A 101 14.29 2.02 -3.38
CA GLY A 101 12.85 1.78 -3.28
C GLY A 101 12.20 2.21 -1.96
N ALA A 102 12.97 2.61 -0.94
CA ALA A 102 12.43 3.01 0.37
C ALA A 102 11.59 4.30 0.31
N PRO A 103 12.00 5.38 -0.41
CA PRO A 103 11.15 6.55 -0.63
C PRO A 103 9.84 6.19 -1.33
N TYR A 104 9.90 5.35 -2.36
CA TYR A 104 8.73 4.89 -3.10
C TYR A 104 7.75 4.13 -2.21
N SER A 105 8.25 3.21 -1.39
CA SER A 105 7.44 2.45 -0.43
C SER A 105 6.74 3.36 0.57
N LEU A 106 7.43 4.40 1.09
CA LEU A 106 6.81 5.34 2.03
C LEU A 106 5.69 6.16 1.36
N PHE A 107 5.93 6.62 0.13
CA PHE A 107 4.90 7.26 -0.68
C PHE A 107 3.68 6.36 -0.88
N ARG A 108 3.89 5.09 -1.26
CA ARG A 108 2.79 4.12 -1.46
C ARG A 108 2.03 3.78 -0.18
N ILE A 109 2.68 3.75 0.99
CA ILE A 109 1.98 3.64 2.29
C ILE A 109 1.01 4.81 2.48
N GLY A 110 1.45 6.04 2.19
CA GLY A 110 0.59 7.22 2.25
C GLY A 110 -0.58 7.12 1.29
N MET A 111 -0.33 6.63 0.06
CA MET A 111 -1.37 6.38 -0.92
C MET A 111 -2.37 5.31 -0.46
N CYS A 112 -1.94 4.21 0.17
CA CYS A 112 -2.86 3.20 0.71
C CYS A 112 -3.84 3.84 1.70
N HIS A 113 -3.34 4.62 2.65
CA HIS A 113 -4.20 5.34 3.61
C HIS A 113 -5.11 6.36 2.90
N PHE A 114 -4.59 7.05 1.89
CA PHE A 114 -5.36 8.03 1.12
C PHE A 114 -6.53 7.39 0.35
N GLN A 115 -6.34 6.19 -0.21
CA GLN A 115 -7.39 5.48 -0.94
C GLN A 115 -8.43 4.86 0.00
N GLN A 116 -8.06 4.54 1.23
CA GLN A 116 -8.98 4.04 2.26
C GLN A 116 -9.77 5.16 2.98
N ARG A 117 -9.63 6.43 2.58
CA ARG A 117 -10.37 7.53 3.18
C ARG A 117 -11.86 7.42 2.89
N LEU A 118 -12.67 7.79 3.87
CA LEU A 118 -14.12 7.86 3.75
C LEU A 118 -14.57 9.30 3.51
N SER A 119 -15.86 9.51 3.25
CA SER A 119 -16.44 10.85 3.17
C SER A 119 -16.27 11.62 4.48
N PHE A 120 -16.34 12.95 4.41
CA PHE A 120 -16.02 13.83 5.54
C PHE A 120 -16.90 13.60 6.78
N ASP A 121 -18.08 13.01 6.63
CA ASP A 121 -19.05 12.75 7.68
C ASP A 121 -18.83 11.42 8.42
N LEU A 122 -17.85 10.63 7.97
CA LEU A 122 -17.49 9.32 8.55
C LEU A 122 -16.15 9.37 9.31
N ASP A 123 -15.68 8.21 9.76
CA ASP A 123 -14.40 8.06 10.45
C ASP A 123 -13.22 8.57 9.60
N GLN A 124 -12.34 9.36 10.22
CA GLN A 124 -11.22 10.01 9.54
C GLN A 124 -9.86 9.38 9.88
N SER A 125 -9.83 8.19 10.47
CA SER A 125 -8.57 7.57 10.91
C SER A 125 -7.59 7.36 9.75
N GLN A 126 -8.08 6.93 8.58
CA GLN A 126 -7.26 6.75 7.39
C GLN A 126 -6.82 8.10 6.78
N THR A 127 -7.67 9.13 6.85
CA THR A 127 -7.31 10.49 6.43
C THR A 127 -6.17 11.05 7.26
N VAL A 128 -6.22 10.88 8.59
CA VAL A 128 -5.15 11.33 9.50
C VAL A 128 -3.85 10.57 9.22
N LYS A 129 -3.89 9.24 9.09
CA LYS A 129 -2.70 8.44 8.75
C LYS A 129 -2.09 8.84 7.40
N ALA A 130 -2.92 9.17 6.41
CA ALA A 130 -2.44 9.64 5.11
C ALA A 130 -1.69 10.98 5.26
N ILE A 131 -2.25 11.94 6.01
CA ILE A 131 -1.61 13.23 6.30
C ILE A 131 -0.25 13.02 6.97
N GLU A 132 -0.20 12.27 8.07
CA GLU A 132 1.04 12.00 8.81
C GLU A 132 2.10 11.32 7.94
N THR A 133 1.69 10.38 7.10
CA THR A 133 2.59 9.65 6.21
C THR A 133 3.14 10.54 5.10
N PHE A 134 2.30 11.37 4.47
CA PHE A 134 2.76 12.30 3.44
C PHE A 134 3.64 13.42 4.00
N GLU A 135 3.34 13.92 5.20
CA GLU A 135 4.21 14.88 5.90
C GLU A 135 5.58 14.25 6.19
N THR A 136 5.59 13.01 6.70
CA THR A 136 6.83 12.25 6.91
C THR A 136 7.61 12.05 5.61
N PHE A 137 6.92 11.69 4.52
CA PHE A 137 7.52 11.49 3.21
C PHE A 137 8.14 12.78 2.67
N LEU A 138 7.42 13.89 2.71
CA LEU A 138 7.88 15.18 2.20
C LEU A 138 9.02 15.76 3.03
N ALA A 139 9.04 15.49 4.34
CA ALA A 139 10.15 15.87 5.21
C ALA A 139 11.41 15.02 4.94
N ALA A 140 11.26 13.72 4.71
CA ALA A 140 12.38 12.81 4.49
C ALA A 140 12.93 12.85 3.06
N TYR A 141 12.06 13.04 2.06
CA TYR A 141 12.38 12.90 0.63
C TYR A 141 11.81 14.05 -0.22
N PRO A 142 12.15 15.32 0.06
CA PRO A 142 11.57 16.49 -0.61
C PRO A 142 11.81 16.54 -2.13
N GLU A 143 12.91 15.94 -2.60
CA GLU A 143 13.34 15.88 -4.00
C GLU A 143 12.91 14.59 -4.73
N SER A 144 12.10 13.75 -4.08
CA SER A 144 11.59 12.52 -4.71
C SER A 144 10.73 12.86 -5.94
N PRO A 145 10.75 12.02 -7.00
CA PRO A 145 9.83 12.20 -8.13
C PRO A 145 8.34 12.17 -7.71
N HIS A 146 8.02 11.57 -6.56
CA HIS A 146 6.65 11.52 -6.02
C HIS A 146 6.32 12.71 -5.10
N ALA A 147 7.25 13.64 -4.86
CA ALA A 147 7.01 14.78 -3.95
C ALA A 147 5.91 15.72 -4.45
N GLY A 148 5.77 15.89 -5.77
CA GLY A 148 4.67 16.67 -6.37
C GLY A 148 3.32 16.09 -6.00
N GLU A 149 3.10 14.82 -6.37
CA GLU A 149 1.84 14.12 -6.08
C GLU A 149 1.58 14.03 -4.58
N ALA A 150 2.58 13.74 -3.75
CA ALA A 150 2.41 13.70 -2.30
C ALA A 150 1.92 15.03 -1.71
N ARG A 151 2.37 16.19 -2.22
CA ARG A 151 1.87 17.51 -1.78
C ARG A 151 0.40 17.71 -2.16
N GLU A 152 0.02 17.30 -3.36
CA GLU A 152 -1.38 17.37 -3.82
C GLU A 152 -2.27 16.49 -2.95
N ARG A 153 -1.89 15.23 -2.73
CA ARG A 153 -2.64 14.27 -1.90
C ARG A 153 -2.70 14.70 -0.43
N LEU A 154 -1.62 15.28 0.10
CA LEU A 154 -1.62 15.88 1.43
C LEU A 154 -2.62 17.04 1.51
N THR A 155 -2.65 17.91 0.52
CA THR A 155 -3.60 19.05 0.46
C THR A 155 -5.04 18.56 0.42
N ASP A 156 -5.33 17.54 -0.39
CA ASP A 156 -6.68 16.95 -0.48
C ASP A 156 -7.11 16.25 0.81
N ALA A 157 -6.21 15.51 1.46
CA ALA A 157 -6.49 14.86 2.74
C ALA A 157 -6.72 15.89 3.85
N ARG A 158 -5.92 16.97 3.90
CA ARG A 158 -6.11 18.08 4.85
C ARG A 158 -7.44 18.81 4.60
N ARG A 159 -7.82 19.02 3.34
CA ARG A 159 -9.12 19.64 3.00
C ARG A 159 -10.28 18.77 3.48
N LEU A 160 -10.24 17.46 3.21
CA LEU A 160 -11.27 16.53 3.68
C LEU A 160 -11.40 16.55 5.21
N LEU A 161 -10.27 16.57 5.94
CA LEU A 161 -10.28 16.63 7.39
C LEU A 161 -10.82 17.99 7.91
N ALA A 162 -10.50 19.09 7.22
CA ALA A 162 -11.08 20.39 7.52
C ALA A 162 -12.60 20.40 7.31
N GLU A 163 -13.10 19.79 6.23
CA GLU A 163 -14.54 19.64 5.96
C GLU A 163 -15.24 18.83 7.07
N HIS A 164 -14.61 17.75 7.55
CA HIS A 164 -15.11 16.98 8.70
C HIS A 164 -15.30 17.88 9.93
N HIS A 165 -14.26 18.63 10.30
CA HIS A 165 -14.34 19.54 11.44
C HIS A 165 -15.33 20.70 11.23
N LEU A 166 -15.42 21.23 10.00
CA LEU A 166 -16.41 22.25 9.63
C LEU A 166 -17.83 21.74 9.83
N SER A 167 -18.10 20.48 9.45
CA SER A 167 -19.42 19.87 9.63
C SER A 167 -19.84 19.80 11.11
N ILE A 168 -18.89 19.48 11.99
CA ILE A 168 -19.08 19.47 13.45
C ILE A 168 -19.33 20.88 13.98
N GLY A 169 -18.54 21.87 13.54
CA GLY A 169 -18.74 23.26 13.92
C GLY A 169 -20.13 23.77 13.53
N ARG A 170 -20.58 23.49 12.30
CA ARG A 170 -21.93 23.84 11.83
C ARG A 170 -23.03 23.11 12.60
N PHE A 171 -22.80 21.87 13.01
CA PHE A 171 -23.75 21.16 13.87
C PHE A 171 -23.96 21.88 15.21
N TYR A 172 -22.88 22.31 15.89
CA TYR A 172 -23.00 23.09 17.13
C TYR A 172 -23.70 24.42 16.92
N LEU A 173 -23.41 25.10 15.81
CA LEU A 173 -24.04 26.38 15.48
C LEU A 173 -25.57 26.22 15.28
N ARG A 174 -26.00 25.23 14.49
CA ARG A 174 -27.43 24.90 14.30
C ARG A 174 -28.13 24.52 15.59
N ASN A 175 -27.42 23.86 16.52
CA ASN A 175 -27.96 23.42 17.80
C ASN A 175 -27.90 24.50 18.90
N LYS A 176 -27.77 25.78 18.50
CA LYS A 176 -27.74 26.94 19.40
C LYS A 176 -26.63 26.87 20.47
N ASN A 177 -25.48 26.28 20.12
CA ASN A 177 -24.28 26.29 20.95
C ASN A 177 -23.15 27.07 20.24
N PRO A 178 -23.26 28.41 20.18
CA PRO A 178 -22.30 29.26 19.46
C PRO A 178 -20.90 29.23 20.07
N ASP A 179 -20.76 29.11 21.39
CA ASP A 179 -19.45 29.06 22.04
C ASP A 179 -18.64 27.82 21.63
N ALA A 180 -19.29 26.65 21.54
CA ALA A 180 -18.64 25.44 21.06
C ALA A 180 -18.29 25.54 19.57
N ALA A 181 -19.17 26.11 18.76
CA ALA A 181 -18.92 26.36 17.33
C ALA A 181 -17.74 27.33 17.13
N CYS A 182 -17.70 28.43 17.88
CA CYS A 182 -16.62 29.42 17.85
C CYS A 182 -15.26 28.78 18.12
N ARG A 183 -15.14 27.99 19.20
CA ARG A 183 -13.88 27.27 19.51
C ARG A 183 -13.46 26.32 18.39
N ARG A 184 -14.41 25.60 17.78
CA ARG A 184 -14.14 24.69 16.66
C ARG A 184 -13.64 25.45 15.43
N PHE A 185 -14.28 26.55 15.07
CA PHE A 185 -13.88 27.34 13.90
C PHE A 185 -12.54 28.06 14.11
N GLN A 186 -12.24 28.53 15.32
CA GLN A 186 -10.92 29.07 15.66
C GLN A 186 -9.82 28.01 15.52
N GLN A 187 -10.05 26.80 16.06
CA GLN A 187 -9.12 25.68 15.89
C GLN A 187 -8.91 25.33 14.42
N LEU A 188 -9.99 25.33 13.62
CA LEU A 188 -9.93 25.10 12.17
C LEU A 188 -9.06 26.13 11.45
N ARG A 189 -9.24 27.43 11.74
CA ARG A 189 -8.41 28.50 11.17
C ARG A 189 -6.94 28.28 11.49
N ASP A 190 -6.64 27.91 12.73
CA ASP A 190 -5.26 27.78 13.20
C ASP A 190 -4.57 26.52 12.61
N GLN A 191 -5.32 25.47 12.25
CA GLN A 191 -4.79 24.19 11.78
C GLN A 191 -4.85 23.99 10.25
N PHE A 192 -5.77 24.67 9.55
CA PHE A 192 -6.12 24.39 8.15
C PHE A 192 -6.09 25.65 7.26
N SER A 193 -5.04 26.46 7.39
CA SER A 193 -4.87 27.66 6.55
C SER A 193 -4.41 27.33 5.13
N GLY A 194 -4.81 28.17 4.17
CA GLY A 194 -4.35 28.07 2.77
C GLY A 194 -4.95 26.92 1.96
N LEU A 195 -6.04 26.32 2.43
CA LEU A 195 -6.75 25.22 1.74
C LEU A 195 -7.91 25.70 0.86
N GLY A 196 -8.14 27.02 0.79
CA GLY A 196 -9.28 27.64 0.10
C GLY A 196 -10.54 27.75 0.96
N LEU A 197 -10.46 27.40 2.25
CA LEU A 197 -11.56 27.47 3.21
C LEU A 197 -11.49 28.71 4.13
N ASP A 198 -10.42 29.50 4.03
CA ASP A 198 -10.11 30.57 4.99
C ASP A 198 -11.23 31.62 5.11
N SER A 199 -11.77 32.05 3.96
CA SER A 199 -12.84 33.06 3.93
C SER A 199 -14.14 32.56 4.57
N GLU A 200 -14.46 31.28 4.35
CA GLU A 200 -15.64 30.65 4.93
C GLU A 200 -15.46 30.46 6.45
N ILE A 201 -14.31 29.96 6.88
CA ILE A 201 -13.98 29.79 8.30
C ILE A 201 -14.10 31.14 9.03
N GLU A 202 -13.53 32.21 8.47
CA GLU A 202 -13.61 33.55 9.05
C GLU A 202 -15.04 34.09 9.13
N GLN A 203 -15.89 33.78 8.14
CA GLN A 203 -17.31 34.13 8.21
C GLN A 203 -18.02 33.37 9.35
N LEU A 204 -17.77 32.07 9.48
CA LEU A 204 -18.35 31.24 10.53
C LEU A 204 -17.88 31.64 11.93
N ILE A 205 -16.63 32.08 12.08
CA ILE A 205 -16.11 32.66 13.33
C ILE A 205 -16.91 33.92 13.69
N ARG A 206 -17.13 34.84 12.74
CA ARG A 206 -17.92 36.07 13.01
C ARG A 206 -19.37 35.78 13.39
N GLU A 207 -19.94 34.69 12.89
CA GLU A 207 -21.29 34.26 13.21
C GLU A 207 -21.37 33.59 14.60
N ALA A 208 -20.39 32.75 14.93
CA ALA A 208 -20.40 31.94 16.13
C ALA A 208 -19.78 32.60 17.37
N CYS A 209 -18.84 33.53 17.21
CA CYS A 209 -18.11 34.13 18.32
C CYS A 209 -18.79 35.44 18.78
N PRO A 210 -19.25 35.54 20.05
CA PRO A 210 -19.79 36.79 20.57
C PRO A 210 -18.72 37.90 20.60
N ARG A 211 -19.16 39.15 20.41
CA ARG A 211 -18.31 40.35 20.49
C ARG A 211 -18.00 40.74 21.92
#